data_AF-A0A660S651-F1
#
_entry.id   AF-A0A660S651-F1
#
_cell.length_a   1.000
_cell.length_b   1.000
_cell.length_c   1.000
_cell.angle_alpha   90.00
_cell.angle_beta   90.00
_cell.angle_gamma   90.00
#
_symmetry.space_group_name_H-M   'P 1'
#
loop_
_entity.id
_entity.type
_entity.pdbx_description
1 polymer ?
#
loop_
_entity_poly.entity_id
_entity_poly.type
_entity_poly.pdbx_seq_one_letter_code
_entity_poly.pdbx_strand_id
1 'polypeptide(L)'
;MKRVISYFILFFLMFSSMYGFKSIHQIQDSIYENKPFPTPYYPYKITSLNRNRTPKVEKNIVGFSPYWVDNTYLHYDLLTTIALFSVDVNSDGTINNSHNFPAHWSYVIQKAHENGVKVVLTATNFSSSSISSVVGNSTYQN
;
A
#
# COMPACT_ATOMS: atom_id res chain seq x y z
N MET A 1 26.34 -32.07 30.71
CA MET A 1 24.95 -31.91 30.25
C MET A 1 24.43 -30.47 30.31
N LYS A 2 24.44 -29.77 31.45
CA LYS A 2 23.88 -28.40 31.58
C LYS A 2 24.44 -27.37 30.58
N ARG A 3 25.76 -27.39 30.33
CA ARG A 3 26.41 -26.49 29.34
C ARG A 3 25.99 -26.76 27.89
N VAL A 4 25.82 -28.03 27.53
CA VAL A 4 25.37 -28.45 26.19
C VAL A 4 23.93 -27.99 25.94
N ILE A 5 23.07 -28.11 26.96
CA ILE A 5 21.68 -27.63 26.92
C ILE A 5 21.65 -26.10 26.77
N SER A 6 22.49 -25.36 27.49
CA SER A 6 22.61 -23.90 27.32
C SER A 6 23.05 -23.50 25.91
N TYR A 7 24.02 -24.19 25.30
CA TYR A 7 24.42 -23.88 23.92
C TYR A 7 23.31 -24.19 22.91
N PHE A 8 22.55 -25.25 23.14
CA PHE A 8 21.40 -25.60 22.30
C PHE A 8 20.29 -24.53 22.40
N ILE A 9 20.02 -24.03 23.60
CA ILE A 9 19.05 -22.94 23.83
C ILE A 9 19.53 -21.64 23.20
N LEU A 10 20.82 -21.29 23.34
CA LEU A 10 21.38 -20.07 22.73
C LEU A 10 21.32 -20.15 21.19
N PHE A 11 21.65 -21.31 20.61
CA PHE A 11 21.57 -21.56 19.17
C PHE A 11 20.12 -21.44 18.66
N PHE A 12 19.16 -22.01 19.40
CA PHE A 12 17.74 -21.92 19.07
C PHE A 12 17.18 -20.48 19.14
N LEU A 13 17.58 -19.72 20.17
CA LEU A 13 17.18 -18.31 20.31
C LEU A 13 17.77 -17.43 19.19
N MET A 14 19.02 -17.66 18.78
CA MET A 14 19.62 -16.93 17.64
C MET A 14 18.92 -17.26 16.31
N PHE A 15 18.53 -18.52 16.08
CA PHE A 15 17.78 -18.90 14.88
C PHE A 15 16.37 -18.29 14.81
N SER A 16 15.68 -18.19 15.94
CA SER A 16 14.33 -17.58 15.99
C SER A 16 14.31 -16.09 15.61
N SER A 17 15.45 -15.39 15.79
CA SER A 17 15.59 -13.97 15.45
C SER A 17 15.68 -13.70 13.95
N MET A 18 15.79 -14.74 13.11
CA MET A 18 15.88 -14.62 11.65
C MET A 18 14.52 -14.58 10.94
N TYR A 19 13.39 -14.80 11.63
CA TYR A 19 12.08 -14.66 11.03
C TYR A 19 11.69 -13.18 10.95
N GLY A 20 11.88 -12.58 9.78
CA GLY A 20 11.50 -11.18 9.54
C GLY A 20 9.99 -10.96 9.72
N PHE A 21 9.62 -9.87 10.39
CA PHE A 21 8.23 -9.45 10.53
C PHE A 21 7.66 -8.99 9.19
N LYS A 22 6.53 -9.57 8.79
CA LYS A 22 5.76 -9.10 7.62
C LYS A 22 4.64 -8.17 8.08
N SER A 23 4.47 -7.05 7.38
CA SER A 23 3.33 -6.16 7.62
C SER A 23 2.03 -6.80 7.16
N ILE A 24 0.88 -6.33 7.68
CA ILE A 24 -0.43 -6.81 7.23
C ILE A 24 -0.63 -6.60 5.72
N HIS A 25 -0.15 -5.48 5.17
CA HIS A 25 -0.19 -5.20 3.73
C HIS A 25 0.63 -6.21 2.94
N GLN A 26 1.83 -6.57 3.40
CA GLN A 26 2.66 -7.60 2.73
C GLN A 26 1.99 -8.97 2.76
N ILE A 27 1.40 -9.33 3.90
CA ILE A 27 0.69 -10.60 4.05
C ILE A 27 -0.50 -10.65 3.10
N GLN A 28 -1.33 -9.60 3.10
CA GLN A 28 -2.51 -9.55 2.23
C GLN A 28 -2.15 -9.47 0.75
N ASP A 29 -1.16 -8.67 0.36
CA ASP A 29 -0.70 -8.58 -1.02
C ASP A 29 -0.32 -9.96 -1.58
N SER A 30 0.47 -10.75 -0.83
CA SER A 30 0.81 -12.13 -1.23
C SER A 30 -0.40 -13.09 -1.36
N ILE A 31 -1.54 -12.75 -0.74
CA ILE A 31 -2.78 -13.51 -0.82
C ILE A 31 -3.61 -13.09 -2.04
N TYR A 32 -3.48 -11.86 -2.53
CA TYR A 32 -4.36 -11.25 -3.53
C TYR A 32 -3.70 -10.88 -4.86
N GLU A 33 -2.37 -10.85 -4.96
CA GLU A 33 -1.62 -10.47 -6.18
C GLU A 33 -2.08 -11.19 -7.47
N ASN A 34 -2.51 -12.45 -7.35
CA ASN A 34 -2.95 -13.29 -8.47
C ASN A 34 -4.47 -13.52 -8.49
N LYS A 35 -5.24 -12.76 -7.72
CA LYS A 35 -6.69 -12.87 -7.65
C LYS A 35 -7.37 -11.81 -8.53
N PRO A 36 -8.58 -12.09 -9.05
CA PRO A 36 -9.35 -11.08 -9.74
C PRO A 36 -9.72 -9.93 -8.81
N PHE A 37 -9.79 -8.72 -9.37
CA PHE A 37 -10.27 -7.55 -8.64
C PHE A 37 -11.72 -7.73 -8.15
N PRO A 38 -12.07 -7.20 -6.98
CA PRO A 38 -13.37 -7.45 -6.33
C PRO A 38 -14.57 -6.78 -7.03
N THR A 39 -14.36 -5.75 -7.84
CA THR A 39 -15.43 -5.03 -8.54
C THR A 39 -15.25 -5.08 -10.05
N PRO A 40 -16.35 -5.24 -10.82
CA PRO A 40 -16.30 -5.13 -12.27
C PRO A 40 -15.80 -3.75 -12.67
N TYR A 41 -14.90 -3.74 -13.65
CA TYR A 41 -14.31 -2.56 -14.23
C TYR A 41 -15.39 -1.63 -14.81
N TYR A 42 -15.53 -0.42 -14.24
CA TYR A 42 -16.26 0.67 -14.86
C TYR A 42 -15.38 1.92 -14.84
N PRO A 43 -14.93 2.43 -16.00
CA PRO A 43 -14.11 3.62 -16.04
C PRO A 43 -14.98 4.83 -15.65
N TYR A 44 -14.75 5.36 -14.46
CA TYR A 44 -15.33 6.64 -14.05
C TYR A 44 -14.50 7.78 -14.62
N LYS A 45 -15.18 8.82 -15.10
CA LYS A 45 -14.52 10.08 -15.46
C LYS A 45 -13.99 10.72 -14.19
N ILE A 46 -12.66 10.72 -14.04
CA ILE A 46 -11.98 11.40 -12.94
C ILE A 46 -12.06 12.91 -13.19
N THR A 47 -12.62 13.64 -12.24
CA THR A 47 -12.62 15.11 -12.22
C THR A 47 -11.51 15.63 -11.32
N SER A 48 -11.24 16.95 -11.37
CA SER A 48 -10.30 17.58 -10.45
C SER A 48 -10.83 17.62 -9.02
N LEU A 49 -9.92 17.68 -8.04
CA LEU A 49 -10.25 17.82 -6.63
C LEU A 49 -11.17 19.04 -6.40
N ASN A 50 -12.34 18.81 -5.80
CA ASN A 50 -13.24 19.87 -5.40
C ASN A 50 -12.71 20.59 -4.15
N ARG A 51 -11.98 21.68 -4.37
CA ARG A 51 -11.39 22.49 -3.28
C ARG A 51 -12.39 23.30 -2.46
N ASN A 52 -13.66 23.36 -2.89
CA ASN A 52 -14.74 24.01 -2.14
C ASN A 52 -15.40 23.07 -1.12
N ARG A 53 -15.00 21.79 -1.11
CA ARG A 53 -15.44 20.80 -0.14
C ARG A 53 -14.27 20.49 0.79
N THR A 54 -14.59 20.33 2.07
CA THR A 54 -13.63 19.91 3.08
C THR A 54 -14.29 18.82 3.94
N PRO A 55 -13.61 17.71 4.21
CA PRO A 55 -14.05 16.68 5.15
C PRO A 55 -14.33 17.25 6.55
N LYS A 56 -15.30 16.68 7.26
CA LYS A 56 -15.78 17.18 8.57
C LYS A 56 -14.96 16.61 9.73
N VAL A 57 -13.65 16.81 9.66
CA VAL A 57 -12.70 16.27 10.63
C VAL A 57 -11.69 17.34 11.05
N GLU A 58 -11.24 17.28 12.30
CA GLU A 58 -10.28 18.25 12.85
C GLU A 58 -8.81 17.86 12.61
N LYS A 59 -8.58 16.62 12.16
CA LYS A 59 -7.25 16.02 11.99
C LYS A 59 -7.04 15.57 10.55
N ASN A 60 -5.78 15.38 10.17
CA ASN A 60 -5.46 14.67 8.94
C ASN A 60 -5.73 13.17 9.15
N ILE A 61 -6.72 12.64 8.44
CA ILE A 61 -7.12 11.24 8.48
C ILE A 61 -6.77 10.61 7.13
N VAL A 62 -5.78 9.72 7.14
CA VAL A 62 -5.31 9.00 5.96
C VAL A 62 -5.82 7.56 6.00
N GLY A 63 -6.61 7.17 5.01
CA GLY A 63 -7.07 5.79 4.83
C GLY A 63 -6.37 5.12 3.67
N PHE A 64 -5.95 3.87 3.83
CA PHE A 64 -5.45 3.05 2.72
C PHE A 64 -6.61 2.41 1.96
N SER A 65 -6.50 2.37 0.64
CA SER A 65 -7.45 1.74 -0.27
C SER A 65 -6.72 0.67 -1.11
N PRO A 66 -6.57 -0.56 -0.59
CA PRO A 66 -5.97 -1.67 -1.33
C PRO A 66 -6.68 -2.02 -2.63
N TYR A 67 -5.95 -2.53 -3.64
CA TYR A 67 -6.53 -2.98 -4.92
C TYR A 67 -7.42 -4.22 -4.77
N TRP A 68 -7.28 -4.95 -3.67
CA TRP A 68 -8.02 -6.17 -3.38
C TRP A 68 -9.32 -5.95 -2.57
N VAL A 69 -9.72 -4.69 -2.32
CA VAL A 69 -10.97 -4.36 -1.62
C VAL A 69 -11.88 -3.46 -2.44
N ASP A 70 -13.20 -3.69 -2.32
CA ASP A 70 -14.18 -2.68 -2.73
C ASP A 70 -14.21 -1.55 -1.69
N ASN A 71 -14.49 -0.32 -2.12
CA ASN A 71 -14.49 0.89 -1.31
C ASN A 71 -15.86 1.60 -1.30
N THR A 72 -16.93 0.90 -1.70
CA THR A 72 -18.31 1.42 -1.65
C THR A 72 -18.77 1.81 -0.24
N TYR A 73 -18.17 1.25 0.81
CA TYR A 73 -18.48 1.54 2.22
C TYR A 73 -17.79 2.81 2.76
N LEU A 74 -16.95 3.50 1.98
CA LEU A 74 -16.17 4.61 2.49
C LEU A 74 -17.04 5.84 2.84
N HIS A 75 -16.85 6.34 4.06
CA HIS A 75 -17.36 7.63 4.53
C HIS A 75 -16.36 8.74 4.20
N TYR A 76 -16.48 9.33 3.01
CA TYR A 76 -15.54 10.34 2.51
C TYR A 76 -15.49 11.62 3.35
N ASP A 77 -16.54 11.94 4.09
CA ASP A 77 -16.58 13.07 5.02
C ASP A 77 -15.69 12.88 6.25
N LEU A 78 -15.22 11.65 6.52
CA LEU A 78 -14.32 11.30 7.62
C LEU A 78 -12.85 11.12 7.19
N LEU A 79 -12.51 11.38 5.92
CA LEU A 79 -11.17 11.15 5.37
C LEU A 79 -10.60 12.43 4.79
N THR A 80 -9.37 12.81 5.13
CA THR A 80 -8.69 13.92 4.45
C THR A 80 -7.89 13.46 3.24
N THR A 81 -7.42 12.21 3.26
CA THR A 81 -6.61 11.64 2.19
C THR A 81 -6.87 10.14 2.06
N ILE A 82 -6.96 9.67 0.82
CA ILE A 82 -6.96 8.24 0.50
C ILE A 82 -5.63 7.90 -0.16
N ALA A 83 -4.93 6.94 0.42
CA ALA A 83 -3.71 6.35 -0.13
C ALA A 83 -4.07 5.08 -0.91
N LEU A 84 -4.06 5.16 -2.24
CA LEU A 84 -4.32 4.00 -3.10
C LEU A 84 -3.16 3.02 -2.97
N PHE A 85 -3.48 1.78 -2.60
CA PHE A 85 -2.49 0.75 -2.31
C PHE A 85 -2.60 -0.39 -3.33
N SER A 86 -1.69 -0.52 -4.28
CA SER A 86 -0.46 0.24 -4.51
C SER A 86 0.02 0.00 -5.95
N VAL A 87 1.15 0.60 -6.33
CA VAL A 87 1.97 0.16 -7.46
C VAL A 87 3.25 -0.49 -6.95
N ASP A 88 3.61 -1.64 -7.52
CA ASP A 88 4.82 -2.35 -7.12
C ASP A 88 6.04 -1.80 -7.85
N VAL A 89 7.12 -1.60 -7.11
CA VAL A 89 8.36 -1.01 -7.61
C VAL A 89 9.51 -2.00 -7.47
N ASN A 90 10.27 -2.19 -8.54
CA ASN A 90 11.47 -3.01 -8.58
C ASN A 90 12.66 -2.34 -7.88
N SER A 91 13.74 -3.10 -7.65
CA SER A 91 14.97 -2.55 -7.03
C SER A 91 15.69 -1.49 -7.87
N ASP A 92 15.33 -1.35 -9.15
CA ASP A 92 15.86 -0.35 -10.09
C ASP A 92 14.95 0.89 -10.23
N GLY A 93 13.88 0.98 -9.44
CA GLY A 93 12.93 2.09 -9.47
C GLY A 93 11.81 1.96 -10.51
N THR A 94 11.85 0.93 -11.37
CA THR A 94 10.80 0.71 -12.37
C THR A 94 9.51 0.17 -11.74
N ILE A 95 8.36 0.50 -12.33
CA ILE A 95 7.07 -0.08 -11.92
C ILE A 95 6.97 -1.51 -12.46
N ASN A 96 6.80 -2.47 -11.55
CA ASN A 96 6.57 -3.88 -11.87
C ASN A 96 5.10 -4.15 -12.19
N ASN A 97 4.20 -3.64 -11.34
CA ASN A 97 2.77 -3.84 -11.48
C ASN A 97 2.02 -2.59 -11.04
N SER A 98 1.23 -2.02 -11.95
CA SER A 98 0.43 -0.82 -11.67
C SER A 98 -0.95 -1.15 -11.08
N HIS A 99 -1.32 -2.43 -10.98
CA HIS A 99 -2.66 -2.89 -10.61
C HIS A 99 -3.78 -2.17 -11.39
N ASN A 100 -3.52 -1.92 -12.67
CA ASN A 100 -4.44 -1.20 -13.58
C ASN A 100 -4.79 0.23 -13.11
N PHE A 101 -3.86 0.90 -12.44
CA PHE A 101 -3.96 2.34 -12.16
C PHE A 101 -4.02 3.15 -13.47
N PRO A 102 -4.85 4.22 -13.55
CA PRO A 102 -5.80 4.69 -12.53
C PRO A 102 -7.17 4.03 -12.61
N ALA A 103 -7.40 3.18 -13.61
CA ALA A 103 -8.73 2.78 -14.00
C ALA A 103 -9.43 1.92 -12.92
N HIS A 104 -8.68 1.03 -12.26
CA HIS A 104 -9.18 0.25 -11.11
C HIS A 104 -9.70 1.13 -9.95
N TRP A 105 -9.03 2.26 -9.69
CA TRP A 105 -9.43 3.20 -8.62
C TRP A 105 -10.26 4.38 -9.12
N SER A 106 -10.67 4.42 -10.38
CA SER A 106 -11.33 5.60 -10.97
C SER A 106 -12.58 6.03 -10.20
N TYR A 107 -13.38 5.08 -9.70
CA TYR A 107 -14.53 5.35 -8.83
C TYR A 107 -14.10 6.04 -7.52
N VAL A 108 -13.14 5.45 -6.80
CA VAL A 108 -12.65 5.97 -5.51
C VAL A 108 -12.04 7.35 -5.68
N ILE A 109 -11.22 7.53 -6.72
CA ILE A 109 -10.62 8.81 -7.06
C ILE A 109 -11.72 9.85 -7.29
N GLN A 110 -12.74 9.51 -8.08
CA GLN A 110 -13.80 10.44 -8.38
C GLN A 110 -14.63 10.81 -7.14
N LYS A 111 -15.06 9.82 -6.35
CA LYS A 111 -15.84 10.05 -5.12
C LYS A 111 -15.04 10.84 -4.08
N ALA A 112 -13.74 10.60 -3.97
CA ALA A 112 -12.85 11.36 -3.12
C ALA A 112 -12.78 12.83 -3.55
N HIS A 113 -12.53 13.08 -4.84
CA HIS A 113 -12.43 14.43 -5.39
C HIS A 113 -13.72 15.22 -5.25
N GLU A 114 -14.90 14.61 -5.47
CA GLU A 114 -16.20 15.25 -5.25
C GLU A 114 -16.40 15.75 -3.81
N ASN A 115 -15.81 15.05 -2.84
CA ASN A 115 -15.92 15.35 -1.41
C ASN A 115 -14.73 16.16 -0.87
N GLY A 116 -13.83 16.64 -1.74
CA GLY A 116 -12.66 17.41 -1.31
C GLY A 116 -11.57 16.59 -0.62
N VAL A 117 -11.60 15.26 -0.78
CA VAL A 117 -10.61 14.33 -0.23
C VAL A 117 -9.45 14.20 -1.22
N LYS A 118 -8.22 14.36 -0.73
CA LYS A 118 -7.01 14.17 -1.55
C LYS A 118 -6.82 12.69 -1.86
N VAL A 119 -6.26 12.38 -3.02
CA VAL A 119 -5.87 11.02 -3.35
C VAL A 119 -4.39 11.00 -3.70
N VAL A 120 -3.67 10.03 -3.11
CA VAL A 120 -2.25 9.79 -3.38
C VAL A 120 -2.06 8.33 -3.78
N LEU A 121 -1.17 8.09 -4.73
CA LEU A 121 -0.76 6.74 -5.11
C LEU A 121 0.42 6.32 -4.25
N THR A 122 0.39 5.09 -3.73
CA THR A 122 1.52 4.53 -2.97
C THR A 122 2.34 3.60 -3.84
N ALA A 123 3.67 3.72 -3.74
CA ALA A 123 4.64 2.82 -4.34
C ALA A 123 5.12 1.81 -3.28
N THR A 124 5.15 0.54 -3.61
CA THR A 124 5.43 -0.56 -2.68
C THR A 124 6.61 -1.41 -3.11
N ASN A 125 7.46 -1.72 -2.14
CA ASN A 125 8.42 -2.80 -2.19
C ASN A 125 8.57 -3.35 -0.76
N PHE A 126 8.51 -4.67 -0.58
CA PHE A 126 8.60 -5.30 0.74
C PHE A 126 9.97 -5.93 1.04
N SER A 127 10.95 -5.72 0.17
CA SER A 127 12.33 -6.17 0.31
C SER A 127 13.21 -5.01 0.78
N SER A 128 13.80 -5.14 1.97
CA SER A 128 14.68 -4.10 2.52
C SER A 128 15.87 -3.79 1.60
N SER A 129 16.47 -4.80 0.96
CA SER A 129 17.58 -4.61 0.02
C SER A 129 17.13 -3.89 -1.26
N SER A 130 15.94 -4.21 -1.76
CA SER A 130 15.38 -3.54 -2.94
C SER A 130 15.04 -2.08 -2.64
N ILE A 131 14.46 -1.79 -1.48
CA ILE A 131 14.23 -0.40 -1.03
C ILE A 131 15.56 0.35 -0.93
N SER A 132 16.58 -0.23 -0.27
CA SER A 132 17.91 0.37 -0.15
C SER A 132 18.55 0.69 -1.50
N SER A 133 18.34 -0.16 -2.51
CA SER A 133 18.80 0.08 -3.88
C SER A 133 18.18 1.35 -4.47
N VAL A 134 16.85 1.50 -4.38
CA VAL A 134 16.13 2.65 -4.93
C VAL A 134 16.49 3.95 -4.19
N VAL A 135 16.42 3.95 -2.85
CA VAL A 135 16.68 5.17 -2.07
C VAL A 135 18.17 5.54 -1.99
N GLY A 136 19.06 4.58 -2.23
CA GLY A 136 20.51 4.78 -2.16
C GLY A 136 21.17 5.15 -3.49
N ASN A 137 20.47 5.01 -4.63
CA ASN A 137 21.03 5.23 -5.96
C ASN A 137 20.24 6.28 -6.74
N SER A 138 20.86 7.42 -7.04
CA SER A 138 20.22 8.52 -7.79
C SER A 138 19.80 8.13 -9.21
N THR A 139 20.40 7.10 -9.82
CA THR A 139 19.96 6.56 -11.11
C THR A 139 18.57 5.93 -11.02
N TYR A 140 18.19 5.36 -9.87
CA TYR A 140 16.93 4.63 -9.67
C TYR A 140 15.81 5.51 -9.07
N GLN A 141 16.06 6.82 -8.92
CA GLN A 141 15.12 7.77 -8.28
C GLN A 141 14.29 8.60 -9.28
N ASN A 142 14.45 8.37 -10.59
CA ASN A 142 13.86 9.18 -11.65
C ASN A 142 12.91 8.38 -12.54
#